data_AF-A2DAI7-F1
#
_entry.id   AF-A2DAI7-F1
#
_cell.length_a   1.000
_cell.length_b   1.000
_cell.length_c   1.000
_cell.angle_alpha   90.00
_cell.angle_beta   90.00
_cell.angle_gamma   90.00
#
_symmetry.space_group_name_H-M   'P 1'
#
loop_
_entity.id
_entity.type
_entity.pdbx_description
1 polymer ?
#
loop_
_entity_poly.entity_id
_entity_poly.type
_entity_poly.pdbx_seq_one_letter_code
_entity_poly.pdbx_strand_id
1 'polypeptide(L)'
;MEEEDQKGNEITEKMIKESIKKNGGYDTPRLNEKLYLHYLSITDITNLDQFTGLRSLWLNNNAISEIKGLSQLTNLNSLFLHNNLLEKIEGLENLHHLKNLILSYNYITQIEGLEGLHELNTLEIDHNKLKRPDSISGISAAPSITVLNISENGIEDPAFAEYLPTLPNLRVLRNSGNPVCRNMSDHRRQLIAKNKELRYLDDTPVEDEDRRVIHAWARGGLSAEQNEKVLIHDEKAAAVHEAVMEFNRLQKEGILERGEKLEDHPELLDDDGNFTSNFMDIDD
;
A
#
# COMPACT_ATOMS: atom_id res chain seq x y z
N MET A 1 -15.54 47.13 -17.23
CA MET A 1 -15.38 46.13 -16.17
C MET A 1 -13.92 45.80 -16.20
N GLU A 2 -13.18 46.35 -15.25
CA GLU A 2 -11.73 46.16 -15.15
C GLU A 2 -11.47 44.67 -14.92
N GLU A 3 -10.63 44.09 -15.77
CA GLU A 3 -9.97 42.81 -15.51
C GLU A 3 -9.07 43.04 -14.28
N GLU A 4 -9.61 42.76 -13.09
CA GLU A 4 -8.75 42.51 -11.93
C GLU A 4 -7.93 41.28 -12.27
N ASP A 5 -6.66 41.51 -12.61
CA ASP A 5 -5.60 40.51 -12.57
C ASP A 5 -5.83 39.64 -11.33
N GLN A 6 -6.25 38.39 -11.52
CA GLN A 6 -6.26 37.37 -10.47
C GLN A 6 -4.80 37.08 -10.13
N LYS A 7 -4.18 37.97 -9.34
CA LYS A 7 -2.96 37.65 -8.63
C LYS A 7 -3.28 36.44 -7.76
N GLY A 8 -2.69 35.30 -8.13
CA GLY A 8 -2.78 34.07 -7.38
C GLY A 8 -2.51 34.32 -5.90
N ASN A 9 -3.20 33.59 -5.04
CA ASN A 9 -3.00 33.67 -3.60
C ASN A 9 -1.72 32.90 -3.24
N GLU A 10 -0.61 33.62 -3.25
CA GLU A 10 0.71 33.12 -2.87
C GLU A 10 0.82 32.81 -1.38
N ILE A 11 1.72 31.89 -1.00
CA ILE A 11 2.03 31.63 0.40
C ILE A 11 2.70 32.88 0.99
N THR A 12 2.01 33.57 1.89
CA THR A 12 2.55 34.79 2.53
C THR A 12 3.29 34.49 3.84
N GLU A 13 4.22 35.36 4.23
CA GLU A 13 4.91 35.28 5.52
C GLU A 13 3.92 35.30 6.70
N LYS A 14 2.79 36.00 6.55
CA LYS A 14 1.72 36.03 7.55
C LYS A 14 1.10 34.65 7.75
N MET A 15 0.73 33.96 6.67
CA MET A 15 0.18 32.60 6.72
C MET A 15 1.16 31.63 7.38
N ILE A 16 2.44 31.73 7.02
CA ILE A 16 3.51 30.92 7.60
C ILE A 16 3.64 31.19 9.11
N LYS A 17 3.71 32.45 9.54
CA LYS A 17 3.82 32.82 10.96
C LYS A 17 2.60 32.37 11.77
N GLU A 18 1.40 32.49 11.21
CA GLU A 18 0.17 32.01 11.85
C GLU A 18 0.18 30.49 12.00
N SER A 19 0.62 29.76 10.98
CA SER A 19 0.80 28.31 11.03
C SER A 19 1.82 27.88 12.08
N ILE A 20 3.01 28.50 12.08
CA ILE A 20 4.08 28.23 13.05
C ILE A 20 3.60 28.49 14.47
N LYS A 21 2.96 29.64 14.71
CA LYS A 21 2.42 30.02 16.02
C LYS A 21 1.36 29.04 16.51
N LYS A 22 0.44 28.61 15.63
CA LYS A 22 -0.63 27.67 15.96
C LYS A 22 -0.09 26.28 16.32
N ASN A 23 1.00 25.86 15.68
CA ASN A 23 1.54 24.51 15.78
C ASN A 23 2.82 24.41 16.63
N GLY A 24 3.20 25.47 17.34
CA GLY A 24 4.36 25.48 18.24
C GLY A 24 5.71 25.34 17.52
N GLY A 25 5.84 25.88 16.31
CA GLY A 25 7.09 25.87 15.55
C GLY A 25 8.08 26.96 15.98
N TYR A 26 9.17 27.09 15.21
CA TYR A 26 10.25 28.04 15.44
C TYR A 26 10.15 29.23 14.48
N ASP A 27 10.44 30.44 14.96
CA ASP A 27 10.56 31.63 14.09
C ASP A 27 11.67 31.47 13.04
N THR A 28 12.67 30.63 13.32
CA THR A 28 13.75 30.30 12.39
C THR A 28 13.28 29.22 11.39
N PRO A 29 13.09 29.53 10.08
CA PRO A 29 12.45 28.64 9.12
C PRO A 29 13.04 27.23 9.06
N ARG A 30 14.37 27.12 8.90
CA ARG A 30 15.12 25.86 8.79
C ARG A 30 15.02 24.90 9.99
N LEU A 31 14.53 25.36 11.14
CA LEU A 31 14.34 24.51 12.34
C LEU A 31 12.96 23.84 12.35
N ASN A 32 12.05 24.23 11.47
CA ASN A 32 10.72 23.64 11.39
C ASN A 32 10.75 22.37 10.55
N GLU A 33 10.38 21.23 11.15
CA GLU A 33 10.22 19.96 10.44
C GLU A 33 8.83 19.79 9.84
N LYS A 34 7.84 20.56 10.31
CA LYS A 34 6.43 20.45 9.93
C LYS A 34 5.87 21.84 9.61
N LEU A 35 5.13 21.95 8.51
CA LEU A 35 4.45 23.19 8.15
C LEU A 35 3.05 22.91 7.60
N TYR A 36 2.05 23.56 8.20
CA TYR A 36 0.64 23.33 7.90
C TYR A 36 0.06 24.52 7.14
N LEU A 37 -0.22 24.35 5.85
CA LEU A 37 -0.75 25.39 4.97
C LEU A 37 -2.03 24.93 4.26
N HIS A 38 -2.79 24.03 4.88
CA HIS A 38 -4.06 23.53 4.36
C HIS A 38 -5.20 24.54 4.55
N TYR A 39 -6.19 24.55 3.65
CA TYR A 39 -7.38 25.42 3.72
C TYR A 39 -7.07 26.93 3.73
N LEU A 40 -6.08 27.37 2.94
CA LEU A 40 -5.69 28.78 2.85
C LEU A 40 -5.96 29.40 1.48
N SER A 41 -6.65 28.68 0.61
CA SER A 41 -6.94 29.06 -0.78
C SER A 41 -5.68 29.38 -1.58
N ILE A 42 -4.56 28.72 -1.28
CA ILE A 42 -3.28 28.95 -1.96
C ILE A 42 -3.36 28.50 -3.42
N THR A 43 -2.85 29.30 -4.35
CA THR A 43 -2.71 28.91 -5.76
C THR A 43 -1.25 28.64 -6.14
N ASP A 44 -0.33 29.40 -5.54
CA ASP A 44 1.09 29.36 -5.88
C ASP A 44 1.94 29.03 -4.66
N ILE A 45 2.71 27.96 -4.79
CA ILE A 45 3.68 27.54 -3.78
C ILE A 45 4.93 28.42 -3.92
N THR A 46 5.06 29.40 -3.03
CA THR A 46 6.19 30.34 -2.98
C THR A 46 6.69 30.50 -1.54
N ASN A 47 7.82 31.20 -1.36
CA ASN A 47 8.34 31.59 -0.04
C ASN A 47 8.71 30.43 0.91
N LEU A 48 8.97 29.23 0.36
CA LEU A 48 9.40 28.07 1.14
C LEU A 48 10.91 27.80 1.10
N ASP A 49 11.71 28.59 0.36
CA ASP A 49 13.13 28.31 0.12
C ASP A 49 13.98 28.19 1.40
N GLN A 50 13.60 28.91 2.47
CA GLN A 50 14.34 28.90 3.74
C GLN A 50 13.98 27.71 4.65
N PHE A 51 12.95 26.94 4.30
CA PHE A 51 12.42 25.84 5.11
C PHE A 51 13.12 24.50 4.82
N THR A 52 14.44 24.52 4.63
CA THR A 52 15.27 23.37 4.25
C THR A 52 15.24 22.19 5.24
N GLY A 53 14.78 22.43 6.47
CA GLY A 53 14.58 21.40 7.50
C GLY A 53 13.23 20.68 7.45
N LEU A 54 12.32 21.05 6.54
CA LEU A 54 10.99 20.44 6.47
C LEU A 54 11.07 18.95 6.13
N ARG A 55 10.32 18.17 6.90
CA ARG A 55 10.07 16.74 6.68
C ARG A 55 8.62 16.47 6.29
N SER A 56 7.69 17.33 6.67
CA SER A 56 6.27 17.17 6.32
C SER A 56 5.62 18.51 5.98
N LEU A 57 4.98 18.57 4.81
CA LEU A 57 4.34 19.76 4.28
C LEU A 57 2.88 19.46 3.92
N TRP A 58 1.95 20.17 4.56
CA TRP A 58 0.52 20.07 4.27
C TRP A 58 0.07 21.24 3.40
N LEU A 59 -0.30 20.94 2.16
CA LEU A 59 -0.84 21.88 1.17
C LEU A 59 -2.22 21.43 0.66
N ASN A 60 -2.85 20.48 1.33
CA ASN A 60 -4.13 19.93 0.95
C ASN A 60 -5.28 20.94 1.13
N ASN A 61 -6.35 20.78 0.35
CA ASN A 61 -7.52 21.67 0.34
C ASN A 61 -7.14 23.13 0.01
N ASN A 62 -6.45 23.32 -1.11
CA ASN A 62 -6.11 24.62 -1.68
C ASN A 62 -6.56 24.64 -3.16
N ALA A 63 -6.09 25.63 -3.92
CA ALA A 63 -6.39 25.79 -5.35
C ALA A 63 -5.10 25.70 -6.19
N ILE A 64 -4.16 24.85 -5.78
CA ILE A 64 -2.85 24.71 -6.43
C ILE A 64 -3.03 23.95 -7.75
N SER A 65 -2.61 24.54 -8.86
CA SER A 65 -2.65 23.93 -10.20
C SER A 65 -1.29 23.40 -10.68
N GLU A 66 -0.20 23.86 -10.08
CA GLU A 66 1.17 23.54 -10.46
C GLU A 66 2.03 23.32 -9.21
N ILE A 67 2.84 22.25 -9.21
CA ILE A 67 3.81 22.00 -8.15
C ILE A 67 5.12 22.69 -8.52
N LYS A 68 5.43 23.79 -7.84
CA LYS A 68 6.70 24.53 -7.97
C LYS A 68 7.18 25.04 -6.62
N GLY A 69 8.37 25.64 -6.58
CA GLY A 69 8.90 26.25 -5.35
C GLY A 69 9.28 25.28 -4.23
N LEU A 70 9.42 23.97 -4.53
CA LEU A 70 9.83 22.94 -3.57
C LEU A 70 11.31 22.53 -3.68
N SER A 71 12.08 23.13 -4.60
CA SER A 71 13.44 22.67 -4.94
C SER A 71 14.43 22.67 -3.77
N GLN A 72 14.25 23.56 -2.78
CA GLN A 72 15.11 23.64 -1.59
C GLN A 72 14.70 22.66 -0.47
N LEU A 73 13.54 22.00 -0.58
CA LEU A 73 13.00 21.13 0.47
C LEU A 73 13.54 19.69 0.36
N THR A 74 14.85 19.54 0.20
CA THR A 74 15.50 18.25 -0.09
C THR A 74 15.33 17.19 1.01
N ASN A 75 15.00 17.60 2.24
CA ASN A 75 14.74 16.71 3.38
C ASN A 75 13.27 16.31 3.55
N LEU A 76 12.40 16.66 2.59
CA LEU A 76 10.96 16.43 2.70
C LEU A 76 10.65 14.92 2.59
N ASN A 77 10.01 14.38 3.63
CA ASN A 77 9.59 12.97 3.69
C ASN A 77 8.12 12.77 3.32
N SER A 78 7.27 13.77 3.52
CA SER A 78 5.82 13.65 3.29
C SER A 78 5.22 14.93 2.73
N LEU A 79 4.53 14.81 1.60
CA LEU A 79 3.89 15.90 0.89
C LEU A 79 2.40 15.59 0.70
N PHE A 80 1.55 16.43 1.29
CA PHE A 80 0.10 16.29 1.21
C PHE A 80 -0.48 17.37 0.30
N LEU A 81 -0.98 16.95 -0.87
CA LEU A 81 -1.52 17.80 -1.93
C LEU A 81 -2.95 17.40 -2.33
N HIS A 82 -3.62 16.56 -1.54
CA HIS A 82 -4.98 16.13 -1.84
C HIS A 82 -5.99 17.29 -1.82
N ASN A 83 -7.05 17.20 -2.63
CA ASN A 83 -8.03 18.28 -2.85
C ASN A 83 -7.36 19.57 -3.34
N ASN A 84 -6.76 19.52 -4.53
CA ASN A 84 -6.21 20.66 -5.26
C ASN A 84 -6.65 20.60 -6.74
N LEU A 85 -6.04 21.40 -7.61
CA LEU A 85 -6.37 21.52 -9.02
C LEU A 85 -5.24 20.98 -9.92
N LEU A 86 -4.43 20.05 -9.43
CA LEU A 86 -3.27 19.55 -10.16
C LEU A 86 -3.69 18.69 -11.35
N GLU A 87 -3.14 18.97 -12.54
CA GLU A 87 -3.33 18.15 -13.75
C GLU A 87 -2.12 17.26 -14.06
N LYS A 88 -0.97 17.58 -13.48
CA LYS A 88 0.32 16.91 -13.69
C LYS A 88 1.09 16.76 -12.39
N ILE A 89 2.05 15.83 -12.42
CA ILE A 89 3.04 15.65 -11.37
C ILE A 89 4.37 16.18 -11.93
N GLU A 90 4.88 17.26 -11.37
CA GLU A 90 6.11 17.92 -11.80
C GLU A 90 6.78 18.64 -10.62
N GLY A 91 8.01 19.14 -10.76
CA GLY A 91 8.66 19.96 -9.74
C GLY A 91 9.08 19.21 -8.47
N LEU A 92 9.19 17.87 -8.56
CA LEU A 92 9.55 16.99 -7.45
C LEU A 92 11.00 16.46 -7.55
N GLU A 93 11.78 16.91 -8.53
CA GLU A 93 13.04 16.27 -8.97
C GLU A 93 14.13 16.24 -7.88
N ASN A 94 14.07 17.18 -6.94
CA ASN A 94 15.06 17.32 -5.85
C ASN A 94 14.60 16.65 -4.53
N LEU A 95 13.41 16.05 -4.48
CA LEU A 95 12.83 15.51 -3.25
C LEU A 95 13.23 14.04 -3.03
N HIS A 96 14.54 13.78 -3.02
CA HIS A 96 15.09 12.42 -3.00
C HIS A 96 14.69 11.57 -1.78
N HIS A 97 14.35 12.23 -0.67
CA HIS A 97 13.92 11.58 0.58
C HIS A 97 12.39 11.48 0.73
N LEU A 98 11.62 11.84 -0.30
CA LEU A 98 10.17 11.80 -0.23
C LEU A 98 9.67 10.36 -0.14
N LYS A 99 8.91 10.06 0.92
CA LYS A 99 8.39 8.71 1.21
C LYS A 99 6.89 8.61 0.97
N ASN A 100 6.16 9.68 1.26
CA ASN A 100 4.71 9.72 1.15
C ASN A 100 4.30 10.89 0.25
N LEU A 101 3.63 10.58 -0.85
CA LEU A 101 3.07 11.56 -1.78
C LEU A 101 1.56 11.32 -1.90
N ILE A 102 0.77 12.27 -1.40
CA ILE A 102 -0.69 12.17 -1.34
C ILE A 102 -1.30 13.20 -2.29
N LEU A 103 -1.81 12.72 -3.43
CA LEU A 103 -2.34 13.48 -4.57
C LEU A 103 -3.84 13.20 -4.82
N SER A 104 -4.53 12.56 -3.87
CA SER A 104 -5.94 12.20 -3.99
C SER A 104 -6.83 13.41 -4.31
N TYR A 105 -7.92 13.24 -5.05
CA TYR A 105 -8.83 14.33 -5.40
C TYR A 105 -8.12 15.49 -6.13
N ASN A 106 -7.50 15.18 -7.27
CA ASN A 106 -6.94 16.14 -8.22
C ASN A 106 -7.48 15.82 -9.63
N TYR A 107 -6.87 16.42 -10.67
CA TYR A 107 -7.26 16.25 -12.08
C TYR A 107 -6.15 15.55 -12.88
N ILE A 108 -5.27 14.80 -12.22
CA ILE A 108 -4.10 14.19 -12.85
C ILE A 108 -4.54 13.13 -13.85
N THR A 109 -3.99 13.22 -15.07
CA THR A 109 -4.34 12.32 -16.19
C THR A 109 -3.25 11.31 -16.52
N GLN A 110 -2.04 11.51 -15.99
CA GLN A 110 -0.85 10.69 -16.24
C GLN A 110 0.02 10.68 -14.99
N ILE A 111 0.52 9.50 -14.59
CA ILE A 111 1.62 9.37 -13.64
C ILE A 111 2.91 9.62 -14.41
N GLU A 112 3.60 10.69 -14.04
CA GLU A 112 4.88 11.18 -14.55
C GLU A 112 5.62 11.94 -13.43
N GLY A 113 6.82 12.48 -13.67
CA GLY A 113 7.49 13.36 -12.71
C GLY A 113 7.90 12.69 -11.40
N LEU A 114 8.00 11.36 -11.38
CA LEU A 114 8.48 10.58 -10.23
C LEU A 114 9.98 10.31 -10.30
N GLU A 115 10.66 10.79 -11.35
CA GLU A 115 12.10 10.70 -11.51
C GLU A 115 12.81 11.35 -10.32
N GLY A 116 13.72 10.61 -9.68
CA GLY A 116 14.49 11.09 -8.53
C GLY A 116 13.86 10.79 -7.16
N LEU A 117 12.62 10.29 -7.10
CA LEU A 117 11.93 9.91 -5.86
C LEU A 117 12.30 8.48 -5.41
N HIS A 118 13.58 8.28 -5.11
CA HIS A 118 14.15 6.95 -4.83
C HIS A 118 13.67 6.29 -3.54
N GLU A 119 13.13 7.06 -2.60
CA GLU A 119 12.59 6.58 -1.33
C GLU A 119 11.05 6.56 -1.28
N LEU A 120 10.37 6.80 -2.41
CA LEU A 120 8.90 6.88 -2.44
C LEU A 120 8.28 5.54 -2.09
N ASN A 121 7.64 5.46 -0.93
CA ASN A 121 7.07 4.25 -0.38
C ASN A 121 5.55 4.17 -0.59
N THR A 122 4.86 5.30 -0.41
CA THR A 122 3.41 5.43 -0.52
C THR A 122 3.07 6.50 -1.55
N LEU A 123 2.31 6.08 -2.57
CA LEU A 123 1.71 6.96 -3.58
C LEU A 123 0.20 6.79 -3.53
N GLU A 124 -0.51 7.84 -3.10
CA GLU A 124 -1.96 7.92 -3.15
C GLU A 124 -2.38 8.89 -4.25
N ILE A 125 -3.05 8.39 -5.29
CA ILE A 125 -3.52 9.16 -6.44
C ILE A 125 -4.96 8.74 -6.81
N ASP A 126 -5.72 8.32 -5.81
CA ASP A 126 -7.14 8.02 -5.99
C ASP A 126 -7.95 9.27 -6.34
N HIS A 127 -9.15 9.10 -6.90
CA HIS A 127 -10.02 10.21 -7.30
C HIS A 127 -9.35 11.21 -8.26
N ASN A 128 -8.61 10.70 -9.24
CA ASN A 128 -7.98 11.47 -10.31
C ASN A 128 -8.62 11.13 -11.67
N LYS A 129 -7.92 11.39 -12.78
CA LYS A 129 -8.42 11.21 -14.15
C LYS A 129 -7.53 10.26 -14.96
N LEU A 130 -6.87 9.31 -14.31
CA LEU A 130 -6.14 8.23 -14.99
C LEU A 130 -7.13 7.36 -15.76
N LYS A 131 -6.95 7.19 -17.07
CA LYS A 131 -7.91 6.47 -17.93
C LYS A 131 -7.29 5.41 -18.80
N ARG A 132 -6.27 5.82 -19.56
CA ARG A 132 -5.56 4.93 -20.47
C ARG A 132 -4.61 4.02 -19.68
N PRO A 133 -4.31 2.81 -20.16
CA PRO A 133 -3.39 1.91 -19.45
C PRO A 133 -1.99 2.53 -19.29
N ASP A 134 -1.51 3.26 -20.30
CA ASP A 134 -0.23 3.98 -20.28
C ASP A 134 -0.19 5.14 -19.27
N SER A 135 -1.34 5.60 -18.77
CA SER A 135 -1.43 6.64 -17.75
C SER A 135 -0.79 6.26 -16.41
N ILE A 136 -0.49 4.98 -16.21
CA ILE A 136 0.13 4.47 -14.98
C ILE A 136 1.62 4.19 -15.18
N SER A 137 2.12 4.16 -16.42
CA SER A 137 3.47 3.68 -16.74
C SER A 137 4.61 4.36 -15.97
N GLY A 138 4.45 5.63 -15.59
CA GLY A 138 5.40 6.40 -14.79
C GLY A 138 5.70 5.85 -13.40
N ILE A 139 4.88 4.94 -12.84
CA ILE A 139 5.22 4.22 -11.60
C ILE A 139 6.57 3.50 -11.70
N SER A 140 6.98 3.12 -12.91
CA SER A 140 8.24 2.42 -13.18
C SER A 140 9.47 3.28 -12.83
N ALA A 141 9.33 4.61 -12.75
CA ALA A 141 10.40 5.51 -12.32
C ALA A 141 10.64 5.46 -10.79
N ALA A 142 9.70 4.92 -10.02
CA ALA A 142 9.76 4.82 -8.56
C ALA A 142 9.58 3.37 -8.07
N PRO A 143 10.54 2.47 -8.30
CA PRO A 143 10.44 1.03 -7.93
C PRO A 143 10.44 0.77 -6.41
N SER A 144 10.64 1.81 -5.59
CA SER A 144 10.54 1.77 -4.14
C SER A 144 9.11 1.72 -3.60
N ILE A 145 8.10 1.98 -4.45
CA ILE A 145 6.69 2.03 -4.03
C ILE A 145 6.26 0.67 -3.46
N THR A 146 5.69 0.71 -2.27
CA THR A 146 5.11 -0.46 -1.57
C THR A 146 3.61 -0.35 -1.40
N VAL A 147 3.07 0.87 -1.37
CA VAL A 147 1.64 1.16 -1.28
C VAL A 147 1.26 2.06 -2.46
N LEU A 148 0.39 1.54 -3.33
CA LEU A 148 -0.14 2.27 -4.48
C LEU A 148 -1.67 2.30 -4.38
N ASN A 149 -2.24 3.50 -4.32
CA ASN A 149 -3.69 3.70 -4.42
C ASN A 149 -4.03 4.46 -5.70
N ILE A 150 -4.63 3.76 -6.66
CA ILE A 150 -5.13 4.28 -7.94
C ILE A 150 -6.66 4.17 -8.02
N SER A 151 -7.34 3.97 -6.88
CA SER A 151 -8.80 3.80 -6.83
C SER A 151 -9.56 5.00 -7.36
N GLU A 152 -10.82 4.81 -7.74
CA GLU A 152 -11.73 5.90 -8.14
C GLU A 152 -11.13 6.79 -9.27
N ASN A 153 -10.38 6.16 -10.16
CA ASN A 153 -9.95 6.74 -11.43
C ASN A 153 -10.86 6.23 -12.56
N GLY A 154 -10.50 6.48 -13.81
CA GLY A 154 -11.24 6.03 -15.00
C GLY A 154 -10.54 4.93 -15.79
N ILE A 155 -9.74 4.08 -15.13
CA ILE A 155 -8.96 3.04 -15.82
C ILE A 155 -9.91 1.98 -16.37
N GLU A 156 -9.95 1.83 -17.70
CA GLU A 156 -10.86 0.91 -18.40
C GLU A 156 -10.17 -0.35 -18.94
N ASP A 157 -8.90 -0.23 -19.32
CA ASP A 157 -8.16 -1.27 -20.03
C ASP A 157 -7.30 -2.10 -19.07
N PRO A 158 -7.45 -3.44 -19.03
CA PRO A 158 -6.64 -4.33 -18.17
C PRO A 158 -5.13 -4.29 -18.47
N ALA A 159 -4.69 -3.75 -19.60
CA ALA A 159 -3.27 -3.61 -19.95
C ALA A 159 -2.48 -2.75 -18.94
N PHE A 160 -3.14 -1.95 -18.09
CA PHE A 160 -2.47 -1.24 -17.00
C PHE A 160 -1.69 -2.19 -16.06
N ALA A 161 -2.16 -3.43 -15.92
CA ALA A 161 -1.55 -4.42 -15.05
C ALA A 161 -0.15 -4.84 -15.52
N GLU A 162 0.21 -4.60 -16.78
CA GLU A 162 1.56 -4.88 -17.31
C GLU A 162 2.64 -3.96 -16.73
N TYR A 163 2.26 -2.83 -16.12
CA TYR A 163 3.19 -1.94 -15.44
C TYR A 163 3.44 -2.34 -13.98
N LEU A 164 2.54 -3.09 -13.36
CA LEU A 164 2.68 -3.43 -11.94
C LEU A 164 3.92 -4.28 -11.61
N PRO A 165 4.42 -5.19 -12.47
CA PRO A 165 5.67 -5.90 -12.24
C PRO A 165 6.91 -5.00 -12.12
N THR A 166 6.85 -3.73 -12.57
CA THR A 166 7.95 -2.78 -12.39
C THR A 166 8.09 -2.27 -10.96
N LEU A 167 7.12 -2.58 -10.09
CA LEU A 167 7.15 -2.32 -8.65
C LEU A 167 7.48 -3.62 -7.88
N PRO A 168 8.76 -4.00 -7.76
CA PRO A 168 9.15 -5.28 -7.15
C PRO A 168 8.77 -5.38 -5.66
N ASN A 169 8.59 -4.24 -5.00
CA ASN A 169 8.28 -4.15 -3.57
C ASN A 169 6.80 -3.88 -3.28
N LEU A 170 5.92 -3.87 -4.29
CA LEU A 170 4.50 -3.57 -4.10
C LEU A 170 3.86 -4.57 -3.13
N ARG A 171 3.31 -4.06 -2.02
CA ARG A 171 2.63 -4.84 -0.97
C ARG A 171 1.14 -4.55 -0.90
N VAL A 172 0.73 -3.31 -1.17
CA VAL A 172 -0.68 -2.90 -1.13
C VAL A 172 -1.03 -2.21 -2.44
N LEU A 173 -2.03 -2.75 -3.12
CA LEU A 173 -2.63 -2.15 -4.30
C LEU A 173 -4.11 -1.88 -4.03
N ARG A 174 -4.54 -0.65 -4.24
CA ARG A 174 -5.96 -0.29 -4.29
C ARG A 174 -6.28 0.21 -5.69
N ASN A 175 -7.19 -0.48 -6.36
CA ASN A 175 -7.65 -0.22 -7.72
C ASN A 175 -9.19 -0.17 -7.82
N SER A 176 -9.91 -0.33 -6.70
CA SER A 176 -11.37 -0.23 -6.61
C SER A 176 -11.94 1.03 -7.26
N GLY A 177 -13.20 1.01 -7.68
CA GLY A 177 -13.85 2.16 -8.33
C GLY A 177 -13.47 2.39 -9.80
N ASN A 178 -12.41 1.75 -10.34
CA ASN A 178 -12.08 1.84 -11.77
C ASN A 178 -13.01 0.95 -12.63
N PRO A 179 -13.43 1.40 -13.83
CA PRO A 179 -14.23 0.59 -14.76
C PRO A 179 -13.65 -0.79 -15.09
N VAL A 180 -12.31 -0.92 -15.15
CA VAL A 180 -11.60 -2.19 -15.40
C VAL A 180 -11.99 -3.27 -14.39
N CYS A 181 -12.32 -2.92 -13.14
CA CYS A 181 -12.71 -3.87 -12.11
C CYS A 181 -14.01 -4.61 -12.44
N ARG A 182 -14.87 -4.02 -13.27
CA ARG A 182 -16.15 -4.64 -13.71
C ARG A 182 -16.00 -5.42 -15.02
N ASN A 183 -15.02 -5.05 -15.84
CA ASN A 183 -14.86 -5.56 -17.20
C ASN A 183 -13.79 -6.66 -17.31
N MET A 184 -12.90 -6.76 -16.33
CA MET A 184 -11.80 -7.72 -16.32
C MET A 184 -12.22 -9.01 -15.60
N SER A 185 -12.36 -10.11 -16.34
CA SER A 185 -12.63 -11.43 -15.78
C SER A 185 -11.50 -11.85 -14.84
N ASP A 186 -11.81 -12.40 -13.67
CA ASP A 186 -10.81 -12.81 -12.68
C ASP A 186 -9.77 -11.72 -12.35
N HIS A 187 -10.18 -10.44 -12.38
CA HIS A 187 -9.33 -9.26 -12.11
C HIS A 187 -8.39 -9.47 -10.93
N ARG A 188 -8.94 -9.89 -9.77
CA ARG A 188 -8.17 -10.19 -8.57
C ARG A 188 -7.07 -11.23 -8.82
N ARG A 189 -7.40 -12.36 -9.43
CA ARG A 189 -6.43 -13.43 -9.71
C ARG A 189 -5.33 -12.96 -10.66
N GLN A 190 -5.69 -12.21 -11.70
CA GLN A 190 -4.73 -11.70 -12.68
C GLN A 190 -3.75 -10.69 -12.04
N LEU A 191 -4.23 -9.77 -11.21
CA LEU A 191 -3.37 -8.82 -10.50
C LEU A 191 -2.43 -9.52 -9.52
N ILE A 192 -2.94 -10.47 -8.73
CA ILE A 192 -2.12 -11.25 -7.80
C ILE A 192 -1.06 -12.06 -8.56
N ALA A 193 -1.42 -12.68 -9.68
CA ALA A 193 -0.48 -13.45 -10.50
C ALA A 193 0.68 -12.61 -11.05
N LYS A 194 0.42 -11.34 -11.40
CA LYS A 194 1.44 -10.39 -11.91
C LYS A 194 2.31 -9.79 -10.80
N ASN A 195 1.82 -9.72 -9.56
CA ASN A 195 2.52 -9.13 -8.42
C ASN A 195 2.75 -10.14 -7.29
N LYS A 196 3.85 -10.89 -7.40
CA LYS A 196 4.18 -12.01 -6.50
C LYS A 196 4.22 -11.66 -5.02
N GLU A 197 4.53 -10.42 -4.67
CA GLU A 197 4.68 -10.00 -3.27
C GLU A 197 3.49 -9.21 -2.71
N LEU A 198 2.41 -9.07 -3.49
CA LEU A 198 1.25 -8.27 -3.11
C LEU A 198 0.54 -8.91 -1.91
N ARG A 199 0.43 -8.18 -0.78
CA ARG A 199 -0.20 -8.65 0.47
C ARG A 199 -1.65 -8.22 0.62
N TYR A 200 -2.02 -7.09 0.05
CA TYR A 200 -3.40 -6.58 0.08
C TYR A 200 -3.78 -6.08 -1.31
N LEU A 201 -4.97 -6.47 -1.75
CA LEU A 201 -5.61 -5.93 -2.94
C LEU A 201 -7.04 -5.49 -2.57
N ASP A 202 -7.32 -4.20 -2.75
CA ASP A 202 -8.62 -3.57 -2.44
C ASP A 202 -9.08 -3.90 -1.02
N ASP A 203 -8.20 -3.65 -0.05
CA ASP A 203 -8.36 -3.91 1.38
C ASP A 203 -8.61 -5.39 1.78
N THR A 204 -8.56 -6.30 0.82
CA THR A 204 -8.67 -7.75 1.05
C THR A 204 -7.27 -8.38 1.07
N PRO A 205 -6.88 -9.08 2.14
CA PRO A 205 -5.58 -9.74 2.22
C PRO A 205 -5.42 -10.78 1.12
N VAL A 206 -4.18 -10.99 0.69
CA VAL A 206 -3.77 -12.05 -0.24
C VAL A 206 -3.02 -13.09 0.59
N GLU A 207 -3.75 -14.10 1.02
CA GLU A 207 -3.21 -15.19 1.82
C GLU A 207 -2.21 -16.03 1.01
N ASP A 208 -1.27 -16.68 1.69
CA ASP A 208 -0.23 -17.46 1.02
C ASP A 208 -0.80 -18.66 0.26
N GLU A 209 -1.89 -19.25 0.77
CA GLU A 209 -2.62 -20.33 0.09
C GLU A 209 -3.30 -19.84 -1.20
N ASP A 210 -4.04 -18.74 -1.12
CA ASP A 210 -4.64 -18.08 -2.29
C ASP A 210 -3.59 -17.79 -3.35
N ARG A 211 -2.44 -17.25 -2.92
CA ARG A 211 -1.31 -16.95 -3.80
C ARG A 211 -0.78 -18.20 -4.50
N ARG A 212 -0.56 -19.29 -3.77
CA ARG A 212 -0.11 -20.58 -4.34
C ARG A 212 -1.06 -21.07 -5.42
N VAL A 213 -2.34 -21.12 -5.09
CA VAL A 213 -3.42 -21.57 -5.99
C VAL A 213 -3.48 -20.69 -7.24
N ILE A 214 -3.40 -19.36 -7.09
CA ILE A 214 -3.42 -18.39 -8.20
C ILE A 214 -2.17 -18.55 -9.08
N HIS A 215 -0.98 -18.76 -8.52
CA HIS A 215 0.22 -18.99 -9.33
C HIS A 215 0.20 -20.34 -10.04
N ALA A 216 -0.35 -21.39 -9.44
CA ALA A 216 -0.56 -22.66 -10.11
C ALA A 216 -1.52 -22.49 -11.31
N TRP A 217 -2.65 -21.81 -11.09
CA TRP A 217 -3.58 -21.43 -12.14
C TRP A 217 -2.91 -20.63 -13.26
N ALA A 218 -2.11 -19.61 -12.94
CA ALA A 218 -1.43 -18.79 -13.93
C ALA A 218 -0.43 -19.59 -14.81
N ARG A 219 0.12 -20.70 -14.30
CA ARG A 219 1.07 -21.57 -15.03
C ARG A 219 0.40 -22.66 -15.85
N GLY A 220 -0.71 -23.23 -15.37
CA GLY A 220 -1.29 -24.46 -15.95
C GLY A 220 -2.81 -24.53 -15.95
N GLY A 221 -3.49 -23.40 -15.73
CA GLY A 221 -4.94 -23.30 -15.72
C GLY A 221 -5.61 -24.08 -14.58
N LEU A 222 -6.88 -24.44 -14.79
CA LEU A 222 -7.73 -25.07 -13.77
C LEU A 222 -7.19 -26.41 -13.25
N SER A 223 -6.52 -27.20 -14.10
CA SER A 223 -5.95 -28.48 -13.66
C SER A 223 -4.79 -28.28 -12.67
N ALA A 224 -3.92 -27.30 -12.93
CA ALA A 224 -2.85 -26.97 -12.00
C ALA A 224 -3.40 -26.35 -10.70
N GLU A 225 -4.44 -25.52 -10.79
CA GLU A 225 -5.17 -25.00 -9.63
C GLU A 225 -5.69 -26.12 -8.72
N GLN A 226 -6.36 -27.12 -9.32
CA GLN A 226 -6.95 -28.22 -8.57
C GLN A 226 -5.88 -29.10 -7.90
N ASN A 227 -4.79 -29.38 -8.61
CA ASN A 227 -3.68 -30.14 -8.05
C ASN A 227 -3.03 -29.40 -6.88
N GLU A 228 -2.83 -28.09 -6.98
CA GLU A 228 -2.27 -27.28 -5.89
C GLU A 228 -3.19 -27.27 -4.66
N LYS A 229 -4.51 -27.22 -4.84
CA LYS A 229 -5.47 -27.33 -3.73
C LYS A 229 -5.38 -28.66 -3.00
N VAL A 230 -5.23 -29.77 -3.73
CA VAL A 230 -5.05 -31.10 -3.13
C VAL A 230 -3.74 -31.14 -2.33
N LEU A 231 -2.65 -30.61 -2.88
CA LEU A 231 -1.37 -30.55 -2.17
C LEU A 231 -1.47 -29.73 -0.88
N ILE A 232 -2.13 -28.57 -0.90
CA ILE A 232 -2.36 -27.75 0.30
C ILE A 232 -3.19 -28.52 1.35
N HIS A 233 -4.23 -29.24 0.91
CA HIS A 233 -5.04 -30.06 1.81
C HIS A 233 -4.22 -31.18 2.46
N ASP A 234 -3.43 -31.92 1.68
CA ASP A 234 -2.58 -33.00 2.17
C ASP A 234 -1.50 -32.49 3.14
N GLU A 235 -0.88 -31.33 2.84
CA GLU A 235 0.09 -30.67 3.72
C GLU A 235 -0.54 -30.28 5.06
N LYS A 236 -1.77 -29.75 5.06
CA LYS A 236 -2.50 -29.41 6.29
C LYS A 236 -2.85 -30.65 7.11
N ALA A 237 -3.36 -31.70 6.46
CA ALA A 237 -3.69 -32.95 7.13
C ALA A 237 -2.44 -33.56 7.79
N ALA A 238 -1.29 -33.55 7.10
CA ALA A 238 -0.02 -34.01 7.65
C ALA A 238 0.45 -33.16 8.83
N ALA A 239 0.35 -31.82 8.74
CA ALA A 239 0.74 -30.92 9.82
C ALA A 239 -0.13 -31.08 11.08
N VAL A 240 -1.45 -31.29 10.90
CA VAL A 240 -2.36 -31.59 12.02
C VAL A 240 -1.98 -32.93 12.65
N HIS A 241 -1.75 -33.96 11.84
CA HIS A 241 -1.33 -35.27 12.33
C HIS A 241 -0.02 -35.19 13.14
N GLU A 242 0.98 -34.46 12.65
CA GLU A 242 2.25 -34.23 13.35
C GLU A 242 2.04 -33.47 14.68
N ALA A 243 1.21 -32.42 14.69
CA ALA A 243 0.91 -31.67 15.90
C ALA A 243 0.20 -32.52 16.96
N VAL A 244 -0.72 -33.39 16.56
CA VAL A 244 -1.39 -34.35 17.48
C VAL A 244 -0.37 -35.34 18.04
N MET A 245 0.52 -35.89 17.21
CA MET A 245 1.56 -36.80 17.68
C MET A 245 2.50 -36.12 18.69
N GLU A 246 2.89 -34.88 18.45
CA GLU A 246 3.76 -34.11 19.34
C GLU A 246 3.06 -33.76 20.66
N PHE A 247 1.78 -33.37 20.60
CA PHE A 247 0.97 -33.13 21.81
C PHE A 247 0.88 -34.39 22.68
N ASN A 248 0.60 -35.54 22.07
CA ASN A 248 0.56 -36.82 22.76
C ASN A 248 1.91 -37.19 23.39
N ARG A 249 3.02 -36.92 22.69
CA ARG A 249 4.38 -37.11 23.22
C ARG A 249 4.61 -36.26 24.48
N LEU A 250 4.26 -34.97 24.43
CA LEU A 250 4.41 -34.04 25.56
C LEU A 250 3.54 -34.42 26.76
N GLN A 251 2.30 -34.88 26.54
CA GLN A 251 1.44 -35.37 27.61
C GLN A 251 2.04 -36.58 28.32
N LYS A 252 2.57 -37.54 27.54
CA LYS A 252 3.25 -38.72 28.08
C LYS A 252 4.47 -38.34 28.92
N GLU A 253 5.30 -37.42 28.45
CA GLU A 253 6.46 -36.93 29.20
C GLU A 253 6.03 -36.28 30.53
N GLY A 254 5.00 -35.43 30.50
CA GLY A 254 4.49 -34.78 31.71
C GLY A 254 3.93 -35.76 32.77
N ILE A 255 3.28 -36.85 32.35
CA ILE A 255 2.81 -37.92 33.26
C ILE A 255 3.99 -38.61 33.93
N LEU A 256 4.99 -39.00 33.13
CA LEU A 256 6.18 -39.69 33.61
C LEU A 256 7.01 -38.80 34.56
N GLU A 257 7.10 -37.50 34.29
CA GLU A 257 7.78 -36.52 35.16
C GLU A 257 7.10 -36.35 36.53
N ARG A 258 5.76 -36.53 36.60
CA ARG A 258 5.01 -36.52 37.87
C ARG A 258 5.12 -37.84 38.65
N GLY A 259 5.75 -38.87 38.07
CA GLY A 259 5.85 -40.20 38.66
C GLY A 259 4.55 -41.00 38.61
N GLU A 260 3.59 -40.58 37.77
CA GLU A 260 2.34 -41.29 37.51
C GLU A 260 2.56 -42.40 36.50
N LYS A 261 1.76 -43.48 36.56
CA LYS A 261 1.77 -44.51 35.51
C LYS A 261 0.80 -44.13 34.41
N LEU A 262 1.15 -44.47 33.17
CA LEU A 262 0.28 -44.27 32.01
C LEU A 262 -1.05 -45.01 32.13
N GLU A 263 -1.04 -46.18 32.78
CA GLU A 263 -2.21 -47.02 33.06
C GLU A 263 -3.25 -46.31 33.94
N ASP A 264 -2.85 -45.29 34.71
CA ASP A 264 -3.73 -44.52 35.58
C ASP A 264 -4.53 -43.45 34.79
N HIS A 265 -4.23 -43.25 33.50
CA HIS A 265 -4.87 -42.28 32.59
C HIS A 265 -5.45 -42.95 31.32
N PRO A 266 -6.45 -43.84 31.45
CA PRO A 266 -6.98 -44.63 30.35
C PRO A 266 -7.66 -43.78 29.25
N GLU A 267 -8.11 -42.57 29.55
CA GLU A 267 -8.68 -41.63 28.58
C GLU A 267 -7.66 -41.17 27.53
N LEU A 268 -6.37 -41.34 27.81
CA LEU A 268 -5.28 -41.03 26.90
C LEU A 268 -4.84 -42.26 26.10
N LEU A 269 -5.47 -43.43 26.28
CA LEU A 269 -5.09 -44.70 25.66
C LEU A 269 -6.21 -45.26 24.75
N ASP A 270 -5.85 -45.71 23.55
CA ASP A 270 -6.74 -46.36 22.59
C ASP A 270 -7.02 -47.81 23.02
N ASP A 271 -7.90 -48.49 22.26
CA ASP A 271 -8.34 -49.84 22.58
C ASP A 271 -7.18 -50.87 22.57
N ASP A 272 -6.06 -50.55 21.92
CA ASP A 272 -4.84 -51.36 21.89
C ASP A 272 -3.82 -50.96 22.97
N GLY A 273 -4.16 -49.99 23.83
CA GLY A 273 -3.30 -49.45 24.89
C GLY A 273 -2.20 -48.52 24.40
N ASN A 274 -2.27 -48.06 23.15
CA ASN A 274 -1.41 -46.99 22.62
C ASN A 274 -2.03 -45.63 22.93
N PHE A 275 -1.30 -44.53 22.83
CA PHE A 275 -1.87 -43.22 23.15
C PHE A 275 -2.94 -42.83 22.11
N THR A 276 -4.17 -42.49 22.53
CA THR A 276 -5.24 -42.12 21.58
C THR A 276 -4.85 -40.89 20.80
N SER A 277 -5.06 -40.92 19.48
CA SER A 277 -5.19 -39.71 18.67
C SER A 277 -6.64 -39.24 18.62
N ASN A 278 -7.43 -39.41 19.69
CA ASN A 278 -8.88 -39.13 19.72
C ASN A 278 -9.20 -37.63 19.68
N PHE A 279 -8.60 -36.90 18.74
CA PHE A 279 -9.28 -35.84 18.03
C PHE A 279 -9.92 -36.47 16.80
N MET A 280 -11.11 -37.02 17.02
CA MET A 280 -12.05 -37.36 15.95
C MET A 280 -12.17 -36.18 14.97
N ASP A 281 -12.12 -36.52 13.69
CA ASP A 281 -12.67 -35.81 12.54
C ASP A 281 -13.50 -34.57 12.92
N ILE A 282 -12.88 -33.39 12.88
CA ILE A 282 -13.62 -32.14 12.71
C ILE A 282 -13.86 -32.05 11.20
N ASP A 283 -14.88 -32.75 10.72
CA ASP A 283 -15.36 -32.66 9.34
C ASP A 283 -15.79 -31.21 9.01
N ASP A 284 -15.28 -30.73 7.86
CA ASP A 284 -15.70 -29.65 6.95
C ASP A 284 -16.45 -28.39 7.45
#